data_AF-A0A7G7KSX5-F1
#
_entry.id   AF-A0A7G7KSX5-F1
#
_cell.length_a   1.000
_cell.length_b   1.000
_cell.length_c   1.000
_cell.angle_alpha   90.00
_cell.angle_beta   90.00
_cell.angle_gamma   90.00
#
_symmetry.space_group_name_H-M   'P 1'
#
loop_
_entity.id
_entity.type
_entity.pdbx_description
1 polymer ?
#
loop_
_entity_poly.entity_id
_entity_poly.type
_entity_poly.pdbx_seq_one_letter_code
_entity_poly.pdbx_strand_id
1 'polypeptide(L)' 'MIAQARRIYFQFLERSPSALEPQGIVLGPGQGRVVFELPVLLPDEQFIPLDWVRARPSRSRTSRSPYRGL' A
#
# COMPACT_ATOMS: atom_id res chain seq x y z
N MET A 1 -6.37 -10.25 5.37
CA MET A 1 -6.91 -8.93 4.99
C MET A 1 -5.84 -7.94 4.49
N ILE A 2 -4.92 -7.46 5.35
CA ILE A 2 -3.88 -6.48 4.96
C ILE A 2 -2.97 -6.97 3.82
N ALA A 3 -2.65 -8.27 3.76
CA ALA A 3 -1.87 -8.85 2.67
C ALA A 3 -2.53 -8.65 1.29
N GLN A 4 -3.86 -8.78 1.22
CA GLN A 4 -4.63 -8.58 -0.01
C GLN A 4 -4.63 -7.11 -0.43
N ALA A 5 -4.83 -6.20 0.54
CA ALA A 5 -4.73 -4.76 0.30
C ALA A 5 -3.34 -4.38 -0.25
N ARG A 6 -2.26 -4.90 0.36
CA ARG A 6 -0.89 -4.69 -0.13
C ARG A 6 -0.68 -5.19 -1.56
N ARG A 7 -1.21 -6.37 -1.89
CA ARG A 7 -1.13 -6.90 -3.26
C ARG A 7 -1.76 -5.94 -4.27
N ILE A 8 -2.96 -5.43 -3.98
CA ILE A 8 -3.65 -4.46 -4.85
C ILE A 8 -2.85 -3.16 -4.98
N TYR A 9 -2.32 -2.65 -3.87
CA TYR A 9 -1.50 -1.44 -3.87
C TYR A 9 -0.24 -1.57 -4.73
N PHE A 10 0.52 -2.65 -4.56
CA PHE A 10 1.75 -2.85 -5.33
C PHE A 10 1.45 -3.05 -6.82
N GLN A 11 0.39 -3.79 -7.16
CA GLN A 11 -0.06 -3.91 -8.55
C GLN A 11 -0.44 -2.55 -9.15
N PHE A 12 -1.04 -1.65 -8.36
CA PHE A 12 -1.33 -0.28 -8.79
C PHE A 12 -0.05 0.53 -9.02
N LEU A 13 0.91 0.47 -8.10
CA LEU A 13 2.20 1.17 -8.25
C LEU A 13 2.98 0.70 -9.49
N GLU A 14 2.98 -0.60 -9.76
CA GLU A 14 3.65 -1.17 -10.94
C GLU A 14 3.03 -0.68 -12.26
N ARG A 15 1.71 -0.49 -12.28
CA ARG A 15 0.98 -0.03 -13.48
C ARG A 15 0.96 1.48 -13.64
N SER A 16 1.20 2.23 -12.57
CA SER A 16 0.99 3.67 -12.55
C SER A 16 2.05 4.38 -11.72
N PRO A 17 3.30 4.46 -12.22
CA PRO A 17 4.43 5.04 -11.50
C PRO A 17 4.28 6.54 -11.19
N SER A 18 3.40 7.24 -11.91
CA SER A 18 3.14 8.69 -11.76
C SER A 18 1.74 9.00 -11.24
N ALA A 19 1.02 8.01 -10.71
CA ALA A 19 -0.34 8.25 -10.22
C ALA A 19 -0.36 9.05 -8.92
N LEU A 20 -1.52 9.68 -8.69
CA LEU A 20 -1.81 10.35 -7.43
C LEU A 20 -1.69 9.39 -6.24
N GLU A 21 -1.44 9.95 -5.08
CA GLU A 21 -1.41 9.18 -3.85
C GLU A 21 -2.84 8.72 -3.49
N PRO A 22 -3.09 7.41 -3.35
CA PRO A 22 -4.42 6.94 -2.99
C PRO A 22 -4.71 7.20 -1.51
N GLN A 23 -5.99 7.36 -1.17
CA GLN A 23 -6.41 7.46 0.23
C GLN A 23 -6.43 6.09 0.91
N GLY A 24 -6.70 5.03 0.14
CA GLY A 24 -6.70 3.67 0.65
C GLY A 24 -7.22 2.67 -0.36
N ILE A 25 -7.70 1.54 0.18
CA ILE A 25 -8.11 0.38 -0.60
C ILE A 25 -9.41 -0.13 -0.05
N VAL A 26 -10.39 -0.38 -0.91
CA VAL A 26 -11.61 -1.10 -0.52
C VAL A 26 -11.45 -2.56 -0.90
N LEU A 27 -11.69 -3.44 0.05
CA LEU A 27 -11.80 -4.88 -0.17
C LEU A 27 -13.25 -5.30 -0.11
N GLY A 28 -13.67 -6.18 -1.01
CA GLY A 28 -14.96 -6.86 -0.96
C GLY A 28 -14.80 -8.34 -1.31
N PRO A 29 -15.90 -9.10 -1.42
CA PRO A 29 -15.86 -10.52 -1.76
C PRO A 29 -15.18 -10.74 -3.12
N GLY A 30 -14.00 -11.37 -3.11
CA GLY A 30 -13.24 -11.72 -4.32
C GLY A 30 -12.58 -10.56 -5.07
N GLN A 31 -12.72 -9.31 -4.60
CA GLN A 31 -12.24 -8.13 -5.32
C GLN A 31 -11.69 -7.05 -4.39
N GLY A 32 -11.00 -6.09 -4.98
CA GLY A 32 -10.65 -4.86 -4.30
C GLY A 32 -10.17 -3.79 -5.26
N ARG A 33 -10.23 -2.54 -4.80
CA ARG A 33 -9.95 -1.36 -5.62
C ARG A 33 -9.19 -0.31 -4.82
N VAL A 34 -8.36 0.44 -5.54
CA VAL A 34 -7.70 1.63 -5.00
C VAL A 34 -8.69 2.78 -5.02
N VAL A 35 -8.74 3.56 -3.95
CA VAL A 35 -9.61 4.75 -3.84
C VAL A 35 -8.77 5.98 -3.50
N PHE A 36 -9.14 7.12 -4.08
CA PHE A 36 -8.45 8.41 -3.93
C PHE A 36 -9.22 9.39 -3.03
N GLU A 37 -10.42 9.00 -2.62
CA GLU A 37 -11.30 9.73 -1.71
C GLU A 37 -11.96 8.73 -0.72
N LEU A 38 -12.66 9.25 0.30
CA LEU A 38 -13.32 8.42 1.30
C LEU A 38 -14.55 7.71 0.67
N PRO A 39 -14.57 6.37 0.59
CA PRO A 39 -15.63 5.66 -0.11
C PRO A 39 -16.86 5.46 0.77
N VAL A 40 -18.03 5.44 0.14
CA VAL A 40 -19.23 4.80 0.72
C VAL A 40 -19.08 3.29 0.54
N LEU A 41 -19.27 2.53 1.63
CA LEU A 41 -19.06 1.08 1.64
C LEU A 41 -20.39 0.32 1.57
N LEU A 42 -20.40 -0.75 0.78
CA LEU A 42 -21.41 -1.79 0.92
C LEU A 42 -21.22 -2.59 2.22
N PRO A 43 -22.23 -3.34 2.69
CA PRO A 43 -22.14 -4.11 3.94
C PRO A 43 -20.97 -5.09 3.99
N ASP A 44 -20.59 -5.68 2.86
CA ASP A 44 -19.50 -6.65 2.75
C ASP A 44 -18.15 -6.01 2.35
N GLU A 45 -18.12 -4.69 2.23
CA GLU A 45 -16.92 -3.96 1.89
C GLU A 45 -16.21 -3.41 3.12
N GLN A 46 -14.88 -3.38 3.05
CA GLN A 46 -14.05 -2.82 4.10
C GLN A 46 -13.01 -1.88 3.51
N PHE A 47 -13.00 -0.65 4.02
CA PHE A 47 -11.96 0.33 3.71
C PHE A 47 -10.71 0.07 4.55
N ILE A 48 -9.55 0.07 3.87
CA ILE A 48 -8.23 0.01 4.48
C ILE A 48 -7.49 1.30 4.15
N PRO A 49 -7.21 2.15 5.16
CA PRO A 49 -6.41 3.36 4.98
C PRO A 49 -5.02 3.03 4.44
N LEU A 50 -4.48 3.90 3.58
CA LEU A 50 -3.18 3.65 2.96
C LEU A 50 -2.05 3.49 3.99
N ASP A 51 -2.13 4.19 5.13
CA ASP A 51 -1.17 4.12 6.23
C ASP A 51 -1.02 2.70 6.81
N TRP A 52 -2.03 1.85 6.66
CA TRP A 52 -1.99 0.46 7.13
C TRP A 52 -1.40 -0.47 6.07
N VAL A 53 -1.59 -0.11 4.80
CA VAL A 53 -1.08 -0.85 3.64
C VAL A 53 0.42 -0.66 3.51
N ARG A 54 0.87 0.60 3.59
CA ARG A 54 2.29 0.95 3.64
C ARG A 54 2.86 0.30 4.88
N ALA A 55 3.69 -0.72 4.69
CA ALA A 55 4.55 -1.13 5.78
C ALA A 55 5.31 0.12 6.22
N ARG A 56 5.32 0.44 7.52
CA ARG A 56 6.28 1.42 8.05
C ARG A 56 7.61 1.08 7.39
N PRO A 57 8.30 2.00 6.70
CA PRO A 57 9.60 1.69 6.15
C PRO A 57 10.39 1.11 7.30
N SER A 58 10.67 -0.19 7.23
CA SER A 58 11.56 -0.86 8.18
C SER A 58 12.76 0.06 8.20
N ARG A 59 12.97 0.76 9.33
CA ARG A 59 14.06 1.71 9.54
C ARG A 59 15.22 1.22 8.72
N SER A 60 15.61 2.06 7.75
CA SER A 60 16.72 1.84 6.83
C SER A 60 17.65 0.83 7.46
N ARG A 61 17.71 -0.39 6.90
CA ARG A 61 18.87 -1.24 7.17
C ARG A 61 20.03 -0.36 6.76
N THR A 62 20.68 0.27 7.74
CA THR A 62 21.94 0.93 7.56
C THR A 62 22.78 -0.13 6.88
N SER A 63 22.95 0.02 5.57
CA SER A 63 24.08 -0.57 4.89
C SER A 63 25.25 0.01 5.65
N ARG A 64 25.77 -0.77 6.60
CA ARG A 64 27.16 -0.61 6.99
C ARG A 64 27.91 -0.79 5.69
N SER A 65 28.26 0.34 5.08
CA SER A 65 29.21 0.38 3.98
C SER A 65 30.41 -0.42 4.47
N PRO A 66 30.79 -1.54 3.82
CA PRO A 66 32.17 -1.95 3.93
C PRO A 66 32.99 -0.83 3.25
N TYR A 67 34.22 -0.61 3.68
CA TYR A 67 35.16 0.42 3.21
C TYR A 67 35.01 1.81 3.85
N ARG A 68 35.97 2.17 4.72
CA ARG A 68 37.19 2.92 4.30
C ARG A 68 38.14 3.20 5.48
N GLY A 69 39.44 2.94 5.28
CA GLY A 69 40.55 3.36 6.16
C GLY A 69 41.56 2.21 6.29
N LEU A 70 42.48 2.09 5.32
CA LEU A 70 43.90 2.50 5.39
C LEU A 70 44.75 1.43 6.07
#